data_AF-A0A7C7C1T5-F1
#
_entry.id   AF-A0A7C7C1T5-F1
#
_cell.length_a   1.000
_cell.length_b   1.000
_cell.length_c   1.000
_cell.angle_alpha   90.00
_cell.angle_beta   90.00
_cell.angle_gamma   90.00
#
_symmetry.space_group_name_H-M   'P 1'
#
loop_
_entity.id
_entity.type
_entity.pdbx_description
1 polymer ?
#
loop_
_entity_poly.entity_id
_entity_poly.type
_entity_poly.pdbx_seq_one_letter_code
_entity_poly.pdbx_strand_id
1 'polypeptide(L)'
;MNIKRLIPNALTMGNLLGGAFVCWSAASGADITDGRIAAVWLAAMFFDVLDGWAARKLGVDGPMGVQLDSLADLVTGGLAPAFVAYRLVCESGACDGLVLNALPALIVVAAAYRLARYNVTAAEGGGDGYFEGLPAPAAGIFWMGMMM
;
A
#
# COMPACT_ATOMS: atom_id res chain seq x y z
N MET A 1 -7.11 26.11 -11.53
CA MET A 1 -6.91 24.79 -10.89
C MET A 1 -8.27 24.14 -10.67
N ASN A 2 -8.48 22.93 -11.17
CA ASN A 2 -9.78 22.26 -11.13
C ASN A 2 -10.02 21.72 -9.70
N ILE A 3 -10.77 22.45 -8.87
CA ILE A 3 -10.98 22.13 -7.44
C ILE A 3 -11.52 20.72 -7.21
N LYS A 4 -12.22 20.16 -8.21
CA LYS A 4 -12.77 18.80 -8.20
C LYS A 4 -11.69 17.69 -8.16
N ARG A 5 -10.47 17.97 -8.67
CA ARG A 5 -9.32 17.04 -8.62
C ARG A 5 -8.63 16.99 -7.26
N LEU A 6 -8.87 17.98 -6.41
CA LEU A 6 -8.26 18.06 -5.09
C LEU A 6 -8.80 16.96 -4.16
N ILE A 7 -10.07 16.59 -4.33
CA ILE A 7 -10.76 15.61 -3.47
C ILE A 7 -10.14 14.21 -3.58
N PRO A 8 -10.07 13.56 -4.76
CA PRO A 8 -9.45 12.25 -4.87
C PRO A 8 -7.96 12.29 -4.48
N ASN A 9 -7.20 13.30 -4.95
CA ASN A 9 -5.79 13.41 -4.59
C ASN A 9 -5.56 13.57 -3.08
N ALA A 10 -6.43 14.29 -2.37
CA ALA A 10 -6.32 14.41 -0.91
C ALA A 10 -6.61 13.09 -0.19
N LEU A 11 -7.54 12.28 -0.71
CA LEU A 11 -7.82 10.94 -0.20
C LEU A 11 -6.62 10.00 -0.42
N THR A 12 -6.00 10.03 -1.62
CA THR A 12 -4.77 9.29 -1.92
C THR A 12 -3.61 9.70 -1.01
N MET A 13 -3.47 11.00 -0.74
CA MET A 13 -2.48 11.50 0.23
C MET A 13 -2.79 11.01 1.65
N GLY A 14 -4.06 10.82 2.00
CA GLY A 14 -4.48 10.19 3.25
C GLY A 14 -4.09 8.71 3.34
N ASN A 15 -4.28 7.95 2.26
CA ASN A 15 -3.78 6.57 2.12
C ASN A 15 -2.26 6.54 2.35
N LEU A 16 -1.50 7.36 1.62
CA LEU A 16 -0.05 7.46 1.73
C LEU A 16 0.42 7.79 3.15
N LEU A 17 -0.23 8.74 3.83
CA LEU A 17 0.09 9.10 5.20
C LEU A 17 -0.14 7.95 6.18
N GLY A 18 -1.25 7.21 6.02
CA GLY A 18 -1.54 6.03 6.83
C GLY A 18 -0.51 4.92 6.64
N GLY A 19 -0.15 4.61 5.38
CA GLY A 19 0.90 3.64 5.07
C GLY A 19 2.27 4.04 5.64
N ALA A 20 2.65 5.31 5.47
CA ALA A 20 3.89 5.83 6.04
C ALA A 20 3.92 5.74 7.57
N PHE A 21 2.79 5.99 8.24
CA PHE A 21 2.68 5.85 9.69
C PHE A 21 2.85 4.40 10.15
N VAL A 22 2.33 3.43 9.41
CA VAL A 22 2.55 1.99 9.69
C VAL A 22 4.04 1.64 9.58
N CYS A 23 4.70 2.06 8.49
CA CYS A 23 6.13 1.86 8.30
C CYS A 23 6.95 2.48 9.45
N TRP A 24 6.64 3.74 9.79
CA TRP A 24 7.32 4.46 10.88
C TRP A 24 7.14 3.73 12.21
N SER A 25 5.92 3.30 12.53
CA SER A 25 5.62 2.63 13.78
C SER A 25 6.37 1.30 13.90
N ALA A 26 6.35 0.48 12.85
CA ALA A 26 7.10 -0.78 12.78
C ALA A 26 8.61 -0.56 12.89
N ALA A 27 9.16 0.49 12.26
CA ALA A 27 10.58 0.85 12.35
C ALA A 27 10.98 1.39 13.73
N SER A 28 10.11 2.14 14.39
CA SER A 28 10.35 2.73 15.71
C SER A 28 10.36 1.69 16.85
N GLY A 29 9.99 0.44 16.54
CA GLY A 29 9.90 -0.65 17.50
C GLY A 29 8.68 -0.57 18.41
N ALA A 30 7.64 0.17 18.00
CA ALA A 30 6.35 0.16 18.64
C ALA A 30 5.73 -1.26 18.60
N ASP A 31 4.87 -1.55 19.57
CA ASP A 31 4.13 -2.80 19.59
C ASP A 31 3.12 -2.82 18.44
N ILE A 32 3.44 -3.63 17.41
CA ILE A 32 2.60 -3.79 16.22
C ILE A 32 1.36 -4.67 16.49
N THR A 33 1.29 -5.33 17.66
CA THR A 33 0.22 -6.27 18.02
C THR A 33 -0.95 -5.63 18.80
N ASP A 34 -0.83 -4.38 19.26
CA ASP A 34 -1.89 -3.65 19.98
C ASP A 34 -3.10 -3.28 19.10
N GLY A 35 -3.19 -3.79 17.86
CA GLY A 35 -4.31 -3.61 16.92
C GLY A 35 -4.52 -2.17 16.39
N ARG A 36 -3.96 -1.15 17.05
CA ARG A 36 -4.06 0.27 16.65
C ARG A 36 -3.40 0.52 15.31
N ILE A 37 -2.23 -0.08 15.09
CA ILE A 37 -1.48 0.04 13.83
C ILE A 37 -2.24 -0.65 12.70
N ALA A 38 -2.82 -1.83 12.96
CA ALA A 38 -3.71 -2.51 12.02
C ALA A 38 -4.96 -1.66 11.69
N ALA A 39 -5.55 -0.97 12.66
CA ALA A 39 -6.69 -0.07 12.44
C ALA A 39 -6.32 1.15 11.56
N VAL A 40 -5.14 1.74 11.77
CA VAL A 40 -4.63 2.82 10.91
C VAL A 40 -4.39 2.30 9.49
N TRP A 41 -3.84 1.10 9.36
CA TRP A 41 -3.60 0.48 8.06
C TRP A 41 -4.92 0.19 7.31
N LEU A 42 -5.93 -0.35 7.99
CA LEU A 42 -7.28 -0.53 7.45
C LEU A 42 -7.88 0.78 6.96
N ALA A 43 -7.75 1.86 7.75
CA ALA A 43 -8.25 3.17 7.37
C ALA A 43 -7.54 3.71 6.12
N ALA A 44 -6.22 3.48 6.00
CA ALA A 44 -5.44 3.89 4.83
C ALA A 44 -5.92 3.17 3.56
N MET A 45 -6.11 1.84 3.63
CA MET A 45 -6.66 1.05 2.53
C MET A 45 -8.10 1.44 2.18
N PHE A 46 -8.88 1.87 3.18
CA PHE A 46 -10.22 2.38 2.92
C PHE A 46 -10.20 3.71 2.16
N PHE A 47 -9.25 4.60 2.45
CA PHE A 47 -9.09 5.85 1.71
C PHE A 47 -8.70 5.63 0.25
N ASP A 48 -7.90 4.61 -0.04
CA ASP A 48 -7.55 4.18 -1.40
C ASP A 48 -8.80 3.81 -2.22
N VAL A 49 -9.65 2.93 -1.67
CA VAL A 49 -10.91 2.55 -2.34
C VAL A 49 -11.83 3.75 -2.55
N LEU A 50 -11.86 4.68 -1.59
CA LEU A 50 -12.66 5.90 -1.68
C LEU A 50 -12.13 6.88 -2.73
N ASP A 51 -10.82 7.01 -2.90
CA ASP A 51 -10.25 7.95 -3.87
C ASP A 51 -10.55 7.53 -5.32
N GLY A 52 -10.46 6.23 -5.62
CA GLY A 52 -10.75 5.68 -6.94
C GLY A 52 -12.24 5.74 -7.23
N TRP A 53 -13.09 5.55 -6.21
CA TRP A 53 -14.52 5.79 -6.34
C TRP A 53 -14.85 7.28 -6.58
N ALA A 54 -14.22 8.19 -5.83
CA ALA A 54 -14.43 9.62 -5.97
C ALA A 54 -13.96 10.15 -7.33
N ALA A 55 -12.80 9.69 -7.81
CA ALA A 55 -12.26 10.07 -9.12
C ALA A 55 -13.22 9.66 -10.26
N ARG A 56 -13.72 8.42 -10.23
CA ARG A 56 -14.71 7.90 -11.20
C ARG A 56 -16.03 8.68 -11.13
N LYS A 57 -16.53 8.96 -9.94
CA LYS A 57 -17.81 9.67 -9.75
C LYS A 57 -17.75 11.13 -10.18
N LEU A 58 -16.60 11.78 -9.98
CA LEU A 58 -16.40 13.18 -10.33
C LEU A 58 -15.95 13.38 -11.79
N GLY A 59 -15.61 12.31 -12.51
CA GLY A 59 -15.11 12.36 -13.88
C GLY A 59 -13.81 13.15 -13.99
N VAL A 60 -12.94 13.01 -12.98
CA VAL A 60 -11.67 13.76 -12.86
C VAL A 60 -10.45 12.85 -12.88
N ASP A 61 -10.64 11.61 -13.29
CA ASP A 61 -9.60 10.67 -13.67
C ASP A 61 -8.61 11.31 -14.64
N GLY A 62 -7.32 11.14 -14.35
CA GLY A 62 -6.25 11.78 -15.10
C GLY A 62 -4.89 11.18 -14.77
N PRO A 63 -3.91 11.36 -15.65
CA PRO A 63 -2.63 10.66 -15.58
C PRO A 63 -1.87 10.94 -14.28
N MET A 64 -1.97 12.16 -13.74
CA MET A 64 -1.35 12.50 -12.46
C MET A 64 -1.97 11.73 -11.27
N GLY A 65 -3.29 11.56 -11.26
CA GLY A 65 -3.99 10.85 -10.19
C GLY A 65 -3.62 9.37 -10.17
N VAL A 66 -3.58 8.74 -11.35
CA VAL A 66 -3.18 7.33 -11.51
C VAL A 66 -1.76 7.09 -11.01
N GLN A 67 -0.82 7.99 -11.31
CA GLN A 67 0.56 7.86 -10.83
C GLN A 67 0.66 8.09 -9.32
N LEU A 68 -0.08 9.06 -8.78
CA LEU A 68 -0.11 9.33 -7.35
C LEU A 68 -0.69 8.15 -6.55
N ASP A 69 -1.79 7.58 -7.06
CA ASP A 69 -2.45 6.39 -6.54
C ASP A 69 -1.48 5.22 -6.47
N SER A 70 -0.81 4.89 -7.57
CA SER A 70 0.20 3.82 -7.61
C SER A 70 1.37 4.02 -6.64
N LEU A 71 1.80 5.27 -6.40
CA LEU A 71 2.85 5.57 -5.43
C LEU A 71 2.36 5.40 -3.99
N ALA A 72 1.11 5.81 -3.70
CA ALA A 72 0.49 5.59 -2.41
C ALA A 72 0.31 4.09 -2.14
N ASP A 73 -0.21 3.36 -3.13
CA ASP A 73 -0.41 1.91 -3.12
C ASP A 73 0.89 1.12 -2.91
N LEU A 74 2.01 1.59 -3.45
CA LEU A 74 3.31 0.98 -3.19
C LEU A 74 3.69 1.10 -1.70
N VAL A 75 3.36 2.23 -1.07
CA VAL A 75 3.67 2.45 0.35
C VAL A 75 2.74 1.64 1.24
N THR A 76 1.42 1.69 1.04
CA THR A 76 0.47 0.94 1.87
C THR A 76 0.42 -0.54 1.58
N GLY A 77 0.54 -0.95 0.32
CA GLY A 77 0.42 -2.34 -0.12
C GLY A 77 1.76 -3.07 -0.30
N GLY A 78 2.88 -2.36 -0.33
CA GLY A 78 4.22 -2.94 -0.52
C GLY A 78 5.18 -2.65 0.64
N LEU A 79 5.34 -1.38 1.01
CA LEU A 79 6.30 -0.96 2.03
C LEU A 79 5.83 -1.28 3.45
N ALA A 80 4.60 -0.91 3.82
CA ALA A 80 4.02 -1.24 5.11
C ALA A 80 4.08 -2.75 5.42
N PRO A 81 3.65 -3.67 4.53
CA PRO A 81 3.77 -5.10 4.81
C PRO A 81 5.22 -5.58 4.94
N ALA A 82 6.17 -5.00 4.20
CA ALA A 82 7.58 -5.33 4.34
C ALA A 82 8.12 -4.95 5.73
N PHE A 83 7.78 -3.76 6.24
CA PHE A 83 8.20 -3.34 7.58
C PHE A 83 7.58 -4.18 8.69
N VAL A 84 6.32 -4.56 8.54
CA VAL A 84 5.62 -5.44 9.48
C VAL A 84 6.22 -6.83 9.49
N ALA A 85 6.44 -7.41 8.31
CA ALA A 85 7.09 -8.71 8.17
C ALA A 85 8.49 -8.72 8.78
N TYR A 86 9.28 -7.66 8.55
CA TYR A 86 10.59 -7.49 9.17
C TYR A 86 10.49 -7.46 10.70
N ARG A 87 9.51 -6.72 11.24
CA ARG A 87 9.33 -6.62 12.69
C ARG A 87 8.96 -7.98 13.31
N LEU A 88 8.06 -8.73 12.69
CA LEU A 88 7.66 -10.07 13.13
C LEU A 88 8.85 -11.05 13.11
N VAL A 89 9.68 -11.01 12.06
CA VAL A 89 10.92 -11.81 11.99
C VAL A 89 11.86 -11.45 13.15
N CYS A 90 12.03 -10.18 13.46
CA CYS A 90 12.89 -9.78 14.56
C CYS A 90 12.34 -10.12 15.95
N GLU A 91 11.02 -10.05 16.14
CA GLU A 91 10.36 -10.50 17.39
C GLU A 91 10.44 -12.02 17.59
N SER A 92 10.48 -12.81 16.51
CA SER A 92 10.70 -14.26 16.58
C SER A 92 12.13 -14.68 16.97
N GLY A 93 13.05 -13.72 17.15
CA GLY A 93 14.46 -13.99 17.47
C GLY A 93 15.32 -14.41 16.28
N ALA A 94 14.78 -14.39 15.05
CA ALA A 94 15.48 -14.75 13.83
C ALA A 94 16.24 -13.56 13.18
N CYS A 95 16.33 -12.43 13.87
CA CYS A 95 16.91 -11.18 13.35
C CYS A 95 18.44 -11.24 13.12
N ASP A 96 19.12 -12.31 13.51
CA ASP A 96 20.59 -12.42 13.36
C ASP A 96 21.03 -12.87 11.94
N GLY A 97 20.09 -13.34 11.11
CA GLY A 97 20.37 -13.74 9.73
C GLY A 97 20.15 -12.61 8.73
N LEU A 98 21.23 -12.12 8.10
CA LEU A 98 21.17 -11.12 7.02
C LEU A 98 20.15 -11.48 5.92
N VAL A 99 20.04 -12.76 5.58
CA VAL A 99 19.12 -13.27 4.56
C VAL A 99 17.66 -13.17 5.02
N LEU A 100 17.35 -13.60 6.24
CA LEU A 100 15.98 -13.57 6.79
C LEU A 100 15.47 -12.13 6.99
N ASN A 101 16.35 -11.21 7.37
CA ASN A 101 16.02 -9.79 7.49
C ASN A 101 15.79 -9.10 6.15
N ALA A 102 16.42 -9.59 5.08
CA ALA A 102 16.29 -9.02 3.74
C ALA A 102 15.08 -9.56 2.96
N LEU A 103 14.54 -10.73 3.33
CA LEU A 103 13.38 -11.33 2.67
C LEU A 103 12.15 -10.41 2.60
N PRO A 104 11.76 -9.68 3.67
CA PRO A 104 10.65 -8.74 3.62
C PRO A 104 10.80 -7.65 2.54
N ALA A 105 12.04 -7.24 2.23
CA ALA A 105 12.27 -6.22 1.20
C ALA A 105 11.84 -6.69 -0.21
N LEU A 106 11.78 -8.01 -0.46
CA LEU A 106 11.28 -8.56 -1.72
C LEU A 106 9.79 -8.26 -1.95
N ILE A 107 9.02 -8.03 -0.89
CA ILE A 107 7.61 -7.62 -0.99
C ILE A 107 7.52 -6.28 -1.70
N VAL A 108 8.40 -5.33 -1.38
CA VAL A 108 8.44 -4.00 -2.00
C VAL A 108 8.79 -4.12 -3.49
N VAL A 109 9.80 -4.94 -3.82
CA VAL A 109 10.24 -5.15 -5.20
C VAL A 109 9.13 -5.78 -6.04
N ALA A 110 8.46 -6.81 -5.51
CA ALA A 110 7.35 -7.48 -6.17
C ALA A 110 6.15 -6.54 -6.37
N ALA A 111 5.80 -5.76 -5.35
CA ALA A 111 4.71 -4.78 -5.42
C ALA A 111 5.01 -3.69 -6.46
N ALA A 112 6.23 -3.13 -6.46
CA ALA A 112 6.64 -2.12 -7.42
C ALA A 112 6.59 -2.63 -8.86
N TYR A 113 7.09 -3.85 -9.11
CA TYR A 113 7.05 -4.46 -10.44
C TYR A 113 5.61 -4.71 -10.92
N ARG A 114 4.73 -5.20 -10.02
CA ARG A 114 3.30 -5.40 -10.32
C ARG A 114 2.63 -4.08 -10.72
N LEU A 115 2.82 -3.02 -9.93
CA LEU A 115 2.23 -1.70 -10.18
C LEU A 115 2.77 -1.07 -11.47
N ALA A 116 4.07 -1.18 -11.72
CA ALA A 116 4.69 -0.67 -12.95
C ALA A 116 4.11 -1.36 -14.20
N ARG A 117 3.98 -2.70 -14.17
CA ARG A 117 3.37 -3.46 -15.27
C ARG A 117 1.91 -3.06 -15.49
N TYR A 118 1.12 -2.96 -14.41
CA TYR A 118 -0.26 -2.52 -14.48
C TYR A 118 -0.41 -1.14 -15.12
N ASN A 119 0.43 -0.17 -14.72
CA ASN A 119 0.38 1.20 -15.26
C ASN A 119 0.76 1.26 -16.75
N VAL A 120 1.72 0.45 -17.20
CA VAL A 120 2.10 0.37 -18.62
C VAL A 120 0.97 -0.24 -19.45
N THR A 121 0.42 -1.39 -19.02
CA THR A 121 -0.68 -2.05 -19.72
C THR A 121 -1.94 -1.19 -19.79
N ALA A 122 -2.27 -0.47 -18.71
CA ALA A 122 -3.38 0.48 -18.69
C ALA A 122 -3.18 1.67 -19.64
N ALA A 123 -1.95 2.15 -19.80
CA ALA A 123 -1.61 3.24 -20.72
C ALA A 123 -1.66 2.83 -22.19
N GLU A 124 -1.38 1.56 -22.51
CA GLU A 124 -1.40 1.02 -23.87
C GLU A 124 -2.82 0.65 -24.38
N GLY A 125 -3.86 0.88 -23.57
CA GLY A 125 -5.25 0.62 -23.96
C GLY A 125 -5.65 -0.86 -23.95
N GLY A 126 -4.75 -1.75 -23.50
CA GLY A 126 -4.97 -3.19 -23.35
C GLY A 126 -5.72 -3.57 -22.07
N GLY A 127 -6.72 -2.78 -21.69
CA GLY A 127 -7.53 -2.98 -20.48
C GLY A 127 -8.52 -4.13 -20.63
N ASP A 128 -8.07 -5.33 -20.98
CA ASP A 128 -8.84 -6.53 -20.71
C ASP A 128 -8.92 -6.64 -19.19
N GLY A 129 -10.12 -6.56 -18.63
CA GLY A 129 -10.43 -6.46 -17.19
C GLY A 129 -10.02 -7.65 -16.32
N TYR A 130 -8.87 -8.25 -16.60
CA TYR A 130 -8.26 -9.32 -15.85
C TYR A 130 -7.28 -8.74 -14.83
N PHE A 131 -7.60 -8.97 -13.55
CA PHE A 131 -6.74 -8.62 -12.42
C PHE A 131 -5.43 -9.44 -12.51
N GLU A 132 -4.31 -8.80 -12.88
CA GLU A 132 -3.00 -9.46 -12.90
C GLU A 132 -2.29 -9.32 -11.54
N GLY A 133 -2.48 -10.31 -10.66
CA GLY A 133 -1.74 -10.47 -9.41
C GLY A 133 -2.59 -10.39 -8.14
N LEU A 134 -1.93 -10.37 -6.98
CA LEU A 134 -2.61 -10.23 -5.69
C LEU A 134 -3.02 -8.76 -5.48
N PRO A 135 -4.30 -8.45 -5.21
CA PRO A 135 -4.74 -7.09 -4.90
C PRO A 135 -3.98 -6.54 -3.68
N ALA A 136 -3.57 -5.27 -3.74
CA ALA A 136 -2.97 -4.59 -2.58
C ALA A 136 -3.84 -4.71 -1.30
N PRO A 137 -5.19 -4.63 -1.36
CA PRO A 137 -6.07 -4.88 -0.21
C PRO A 137 -5.95 -6.29 0.37
N ALA A 138 -5.85 -7.31 -0.47
CA ALA A 138 -5.74 -8.70 -0.03
C ALA A 138 -4.39 -8.96 0.67
N ALA A 139 -3.31 -8.36 0.16
CA ALA A 139 -2.00 -8.41 0.80
C ALA A 139 -2.04 -7.78 2.20
N GLY A 140 -2.64 -6.59 2.33
CA GLY A 140 -2.74 -5.94 3.64
C GLY A 140 -3.58 -6.74 4.63
N ILE A 141 -4.73 -7.31 4.21
CA ILE A 141 -5.58 -8.12 5.09
C ILE A 141 -4.81 -9.32 5.64
N PHE A 142 -4.02 -9.99 4.80
CA PHE A 142 -3.18 -11.10 5.24
C PHE A 142 -2.21 -10.68 6.36
N TRP A 143 -1.46 -9.59 6.14
CA TRP A 143 -0.48 -9.10 7.12
C TRP A 143 -1.12 -8.54 8.39
N MET A 144 -2.30 -7.92 8.28
CA MET A 144 -3.07 -7.50 9.46
C MET A 144 -3.52 -8.70 10.30
N GLY A 145 -3.91 -9.80 9.65
CA GLY A 145 -4.21 -11.06 10.35
C GLY A 145 -2.99 -11.65 11.07
N MET A 146 -1.77 -11.37 10.60
CA MET A 146 -0.54 -11.80 11.28
C MET A 146 -0.15 -10.90 12.47
N MET A 147 -0.73 -9.70 12.59
CA MET A 147 -0.49 -8.79 13.72
C MET A 147 -1.40 -9.06 14.92
N MET A 148 -2.56 -9.71 14.71
CA MET A 148 -3.62 -9.90 15.72
C MET A 148 -3.46 -11.18 16.53
#